data_AF-A0A377ZM75-F1
#
_entry.id   AF-A0A377ZM75-F1
#
_cell.length_a   1.000
_cell.length_b   1.000
_cell.length_c   1.000
_cell.angle_alpha   90.00
_cell.angle_beta   90.00
_cell.angle_gamma   90.00
#
_symmetry.space_group_name_H-M   'P 1'
#
loop_
_entity.id
_entity.type
_entity.pdbx_description
1 polymer ?
#
loop_
_entity_poly.entity_id
_entity_poly.type
_entity_poly.pdbx_seq_one_letter_code
_entity_poly.pdbx_strand_id
1 'polypeptide(L)'
;MQWYSVPPLLKLWMDKVLSHGWAYGHNGIALRGKSLMWAVTTGGGESHFDIGSFPGFPVLAQPLQATALYCGMKWLPPFAMHCTFICDDETLQAQARRYRQRLIDWQEAHQNG
;
A
#
# COMPACT_ATOMS: atom_id res chain seq x y z
N MET A 1 -6.96 -6.05 -5.30
CA MET A 1 -6.61 -5.09 -6.37
C MET A 1 -7.72 -5.15 -7.40
N GLN A 2 -8.17 -4.00 -7.91
CA GLN A 2 -9.19 -3.93 -8.95
C GLN A 2 -8.60 -3.14 -10.13
N TRP A 3 -8.56 -3.75 -11.32
CA TRP A 3 -8.01 -3.13 -12.54
C TRP A 3 -6.65 -2.45 -12.34
N TYR A 4 -5.68 -3.20 -11.80
CA TYR A 4 -4.30 -2.72 -11.58
C TYR A 4 -4.18 -1.47 -10.69
N SER A 5 -5.25 -1.15 -9.93
CA SER A 5 -5.34 0.04 -9.10
C SER A 5 -6.13 -0.22 -7.80
N VAL A 6 -6.49 0.87 -7.13
CA VAL A 6 -7.26 0.91 -5.88
C VAL A 6 -8.78 0.94 -6.14
N PRO A 7 -9.61 0.47 -5.19
CA PRO A 7 -11.06 0.62 -5.30
C PRO A 7 -11.50 2.09 -5.36
N PRO A 8 -12.64 2.40 -6.01
CA PRO A 8 -13.12 3.78 -6.16
C PRO A 8 -13.28 4.55 -4.84
N LEU A 9 -13.76 3.87 -3.78
CA LEU A 9 -13.96 4.52 -2.48
C LEU A 9 -12.64 4.95 -1.83
N LEU A 10 -11.56 4.18 -2.00
CA LEU A 10 -10.24 4.57 -1.51
C LEU A 10 -9.71 5.78 -2.28
N LYS A 11 -9.91 5.82 -3.61
CA LYS A 11 -9.55 6.98 -4.41
C LYS A 11 -10.32 8.24 -3.98
N LEU A 12 -11.62 8.12 -3.73
CA LEU A 12 -12.43 9.23 -3.20
C LEU A 12 -11.96 9.67 -1.82
N TRP A 13 -11.61 8.74 -0.93
CA TRP A 13 -11.03 9.06 0.37
C TRP A 13 -9.73 9.87 0.22
N MET A 14 -8.84 9.46 -0.68
CA MET A 14 -7.61 10.21 -0.96
C MET A 14 -7.93 11.64 -1.41
N ASP A 15 -8.88 11.80 -2.33
CA ASP A 15 -9.27 13.12 -2.87
C ASP A 15 -9.92 14.05 -1.84
N LYS A 16 -10.60 13.49 -0.83
CA LYS A 16 -11.35 14.27 0.16
C LYS A 16 -10.58 14.52 1.45
N VAL A 17 -9.79 13.54 1.89
CA VAL A 17 -9.11 13.60 3.19
C VAL A 17 -7.71 14.20 3.06
N LEU A 18 -6.99 13.91 1.97
CA LEU A 18 -5.67 14.49 1.73
C LEU A 18 -5.83 15.89 1.14
N SER A 19 -6.26 16.84 1.98
CA SER A 19 -6.66 18.19 1.58
C SER A 19 -5.54 19.24 1.75
N HIS A 20 -5.63 20.31 0.95
CA HIS A 20 -4.73 21.47 1.04
C HIS A 20 -4.85 22.15 2.42
N GLY A 21 -3.71 22.57 2.99
CA GLY A 21 -3.63 23.20 4.30
C GLY A 21 -3.61 22.19 5.46
N TRP A 22 -3.81 20.90 5.19
CA TRP A 22 -3.78 19.84 6.19
C TRP A 22 -2.76 18.74 5.84
N ALA A 23 -2.94 18.05 4.70
CA ALA A 23 -2.03 17.00 4.24
C ALA A 23 -0.87 17.54 3.38
N TYR A 24 -1.10 18.63 2.64
CA TYR A 24 -0.12 19.27 1.76
C TYR A 24 -0.37 20.78 1.63
N GLY A 25 0.53 21.50 0.96
CA GLY A 25 0.42 22.96 0.78
C GLY A 25 0.89 23.77 1.99
N HIS A 26 0.59 25.08 2.02
CA HIS A 26 1.02 25.95 3.12
C HIS A 26 0.41 25.46 4.45
N ASN A 27 1.25 25.25 5.47
CA ASN A 27 0.92 24.64 6.77
C ASN A 27 0.36 23.19 6.72
N GLY A 28 0.30 22.55 5.56
CA GLY A 28 -0.14 21.16 5.42
C GLY A 28 0.94 20.16 5.87
N ILE A 29 1.08 20.00 7.18
CA ILE A 29 2.13 19.18 7.80
C ILE A 29 1.59 18.00 8.62
N ALA A 30 0.27 17.78 8.66
CA ALA A 30 -0.37 16.84 9.58
C ALA A 30 0.11 15.39 9.42
N LEU A 31 0.54 15.02 8.21
CA LEU A 31 1.01 13.67 7.89
C LEU A 31 2.53 13.52 7.84
N ARG A 32 3.28 14.63 8.02
CA ARG A 32 4.75 14.59 7.93
C ARG A 32 5.34 13.63 8.95
N GLY A 33 6.24 12.76 8.47
CA GLY A 33 6.94 11.79 9.31
C GLY A 33 6.14 10.53 9.67
N LYS A 34 4.82 10.49 9.40
CA LYS A 34 4.01 9.27 9.55
C LYS A 34 4.38 8.27 8.46
N SER A 35 4.21 6.98 8.76
CA SER A 35 4.51 5.90 7.82
C SER A 35 3.26 5.43 7.10
N LEU A 36 3.37 5.11 5.80
CA LEU A 36 2.32 4.53 4.99
C LEU A 36 2.79 3.19 4.43
N MET A 37 2.02 2.13 4.65
CA MET A 37 2.23 0.81 4.05
C MET A 37 1.01 0.46 3.19
N TRP A 38 1.24 0.15 1.92
CA TRP A 38 0.20 -0.40 1.06
C TRP A 38 0.10 -1.91 1.28
N ALA A 39 -1.06 -2.36 1.78
CA ALA A 39 -1.40 -3.77 1.91
C ALA A 39 -2.44 -4.13 0.86
N VAL A 40 -2.14 -5.10 -0.01
CA VAL A 40 -2.97 -5.43 -1.16
C VAL A 40 -2.99 -6.92 -1.46
N THR A 41 -4.16 -7.44 -1.82
CA THR A 41 -4.36 -8.79 -2.34
C THR A 41 -4.58 -8.77 -3.86
N THR A 42 -4.13 -9.80 -4.58
CA THR A 42 -4.31 -9.92 -6.03
C THR A 42 -4.73 -11.34 -6.43
N GLY A 43 -5.62 -11.44 -7.42
CA GLY A 43 -6.06 -12.73 -7.95
C GLY A 43 -4.93 -13.51 -8.62
N GLY A 44 -4.19 -12.85 -9.52
CA GLY A 44 -3.03 -13.42 -10.19
C GLY A 44 -1.75 -13.41 -9.35
N GLY A 45 -0.79 -14.23 -9.78
CA GLY A 45 0.61 -14.22 -9.32
C GLY A 45 1.44 -13.06 -9.89
N GLU A 46 2.74 -13.05 -9.65
CA GLU A 46 3.64 -12.00 -10.18
C GLU A 46 3.60 -11.90 -11.71
N SER A 47 3.55 -13.04 -12.40
CA SER A 47 3.49 -13.12 -13.86
C SER A 47 2.24 -12.46 -14.48
N HIS A 48 1.15 -12.28 -13.72
CA HIS A 48 -0.03 -11.55 -14.20
C HIS A 48 0.22 -10.05 -14.40
N PHE A 49 1.33 -9.54 -13.87
CA PHE A 49 1.72 -8.14 -13.98
C PHE A 49 2.79 -7.90 -15.06
N ASP A 50 3.22 -8.94 -15.78
CA ASP A 50 4.15 -8.85 -16.90
C ASP A 50 3.41 -8.40 -18.18
N ILE A 51 2.84 -7.19 -18.12
CA ILE A 51 2.00 -6.62 -19.17
C ILE A 51 2.27 -5.12 -19.37
N GLY A 52 2.18 -4.67 -20.62
CA GLY A 52 2.34 -3.27 -21.00
C GLY A 52 3.80 -2.82 -21.11
N SER A 53 4.00 -1.50 -21.30
CA SER A 53 5.34 -0.91 -21.51
C SER A 53 6.18 -0.83 -20.22
N PHE A 54 5.54 -0.92 -19.06
CA PHE A 54 6.19 -0.93 -17.75
C PHE A 54 5.65 -2.10 -16.92
N PRO A 55 6.14 -3.34 -17.19
CA PRO A 55 5.68 -4.53 -16.51
C PRO A 55 6.15 -4.59 -15.05
N GLY A 56 5.54 -5.49 -14.29
CA GLY A 56 5.92 -5.83 -12.92
C GLY A 56 5.04 -5.18 -11.86
N PHE A 57 4.64 -5.98 -10.87
CA PHE A 57 3.79 -5.54 -9.77
C PHE A 57 4.28 -4.26 -9.04
N PRO A 58 5.60 -4.08 -8.75
CA PRO A 58 6.07 -2.90 -8.04
C PRO A 58 5.74 -1.58 -8.73
N VAL A 59 5.64 -1.55 -10.07
CA VAL A 59 5.32 -0.35 -10.84
C VAL A 59 3.93 0.18 -10.48
N LEU A 60 2.98 -0.71 -10.13
CA LEU A 60 1.61 -0.34 -9.78
C LEU A 60 1.52 0.45 -8.47
N ALA A 61 2.54 0.37 -7.62
CA ALA A 61 2.61 1.16 -6.39
C ALA A 61 2.87 2.65 -6.64
N GLN A 62 3.38 3.00 -7.83
CA GLN A 62 3.94 4.34 -8.10
C GLN A 62 2.97 5.49 -7.78
N PRO A 63 1.66 5.46 -8.16
CA PRO A 63 0.75 6.56 -7.82
C PRO A 63 0.51 6.70 -6.32
N LEU A 64 0.51 5.60 -5.58
CA LEU A 64 0.32 5.59 -4.13
C LEU A 64 1.56 6.08 -3.40
N GLN A 65 2.75 5.62 -3.84
CA GLN A 65 4.02 6.09 -3.31
C GLN A 65 4.20 7.59 -3.58
N ALA A 66 3.91 8.06 -4.79
CA ALA A 66 3.96 9.48 -5.12
C ALA A 66 3.02 10.30 -4.22
N THR A 67 1.79 9.84 -4.00
CA THR A 67 0.83 10.49 -3.09
C THR A 67 1.38 10.55 -1.66
N ALA A 68 1.98 9.46 -1.18
CA ALA A 68 2.52 9.37 0.16
C ALA A 68 3.64 10.39 0.39
N LEU A 69 4.60 10.42 -0.54
CA LEU A 69 5.75 11.33 -0.51
C LEU A 69 5.31 12.79 -0.62
N TYR A 70 4.34 13.09 -1.48
CA TYR A 70 3.79 14.45 -1.63
C TYR A 70 3.16 14.97 -0.34
N CYS A 71 2.50 14.10 0.43
CA CYS A 71 1.95 14.43 1.75
C CYS A 71 2.99 14.34 2.89
N GLY A 72 4.26 14.10 2.59
CA GLY A 72 5.36 14.04 3.56
C GLY A 72 5.42 12.76 4.42
N MET A 73 4.73 11.69 4.00
CA MET A 73 4.79 10.39 4.68
C MET A 73 6.03 9.59 4.27
N LYS A 74 6.43 8.65 5.13
CA LYS A 74 7.45 7.63 4.86
C LYS A 74 6.80 6.43 4.18
N TRP A 75 7.13 6.17 2.92
CA TRP A 75 6.66 4.99 2.20
C TRP A 75 7.38 3.74 2.69
N LEU A 76 6.61 2.73 3.09
CA LEU A 76 7.12 1.43 3.52
C LEU A 76 7.03 0.42 2.38
N PRO A 77 7.88 -0.63 2.37
CA PRO A 77 7.72 -1.76 1.45
C PRO A 77 6.28 -2.30 1.50
N PRO A 78 5.60 -2.46 0.35
CA PRO A 78 4.23 -2.97 0.32
C PRO A 78 4.12 -4.38 0.90
N PHE A 79 3.00 -4.66 1.54
CA PHE A 79 2.57 -6.03 1.78
C PHE A 79 1.69 -6.47 0.60
N ALA A 80 2.16 -7.44 -0.18
CA ALA A 80 1.41 -8.00 -1.30
C ALA A 80 1.14 -9.48 -1.06
N MET A 81 -0.13 -9.87 -1.14
CA MET A 81 -0.56 -11.25 -1.19
C MET A 81 -1.07 -11.56 -2.60
N HIS A 82 -0.35 -12.43 -3.31
CA HIS A 82 -0.69 -12.83 -4.68
C HIS A 82 -1.46 -14.16 -4.73
N CYS A 83 -1.93 -14.51 -5.93
CA CYS A 83 -2.52 -15.81 -6.26
C CYS A 83 -3.87 -16.12 -5.57
N THR A 84 -4.69 -15.13 -5.21
CA THR A 84 -5.97 -15.41 -4.52
C THR A 84 -7.00 -16.17 -5.37
N PHE A 85 -6.82 -16.28 -6.68
CA PHE A 85 -7.69 -17.11 -7.51
C PHE A 85 -7.44 -18.62 -7.35
N ILE A 86 -6.24 -19.00 -6.90
CA ILE A 86 -5.79 -20.41 -6.86
C ILE A 86 -5.14 -20.80 -5.52
N CYS A 87 -5.18 -19.94 -4.50
CA CYS A 87 -4.62 -20.25 -3.19
C CYS A 87 -5.57 -21.13 -2.36
N ASP A 88 -5.00 -22.03 -1.57
CA ASP A 88 -5.75 -22.79 -0.55
C ASP A 88 -5.88 -21.99 0.76
N ASP A 89 -6.72 -22.51 1.66
CA ASP A 89 -6.95 -21.90 2.98
C ASP A 89 -5.69 -21.86 3.83
N GLU A 90 -4.81 -22.87 3.71
CA GLU A 90 -3.55 -22.92 4.45
C GLU A 90 -2.63 -21.75 4.06
N THR A 91 -2.46 -21.52 2.76
CA THR A 91 -1.70 -20.39 2.21
C THR A 91 -2.35 -19.06 2.59
N LEU A 92 -3.68 -18.96 2.51
CA LEU A 92 -4.42 -17.76 2.91
C LEU A 92 -4.16 -17.42 4.39
N GLN A 93 -4.22 -18.40 5.28
CA GLN A 93 -3.94 -18.23 6.70
C GLN A 93 -2.47 -17.90 6.96
N ALA A 94 -1.53 -18.50 6.21
CA ALA A 94 -0.11 -18.16 6.30
C ALA A 94 0.16 -16.71 5.90
N GLN A 95 -0.46 -16.21 4.84
CA GLN A 95 -0.32 -14.81 4.42
C GLN A 95 -0.98 -13.84 5.41
N ALA A 96 -2.11 -14.22 6.02
CA ALA A 96 -2.72 -13.43 7.10
C ALA A 96 -1.78 -13.32 8.33
N ARG A 97 -1.13 -14.41 8.72
CA ARG A 97 -0.10 -14.40 9.78
C ARG A 97 1.09 -13.52 9.41
N ARG A 98 1.57 -13.59 8.17
CA ARG A 98 2.66 -12.74 7.66
C ARG A 98 2.29 -11.26 7.66
N TYR A 99 1.06 -10.90 7.29
CA TYR A 99 0.56 -9.53 7.38
C TYR A 99 0.59 -9.01 8.81
N ARG A 100 0.07 -9.80 9.76
CA ARG A 100 0.13 -9.49 11.19
C ARG A 100 1.56 -9.30 11.67
N GLN A 101 2.47 -10.22 11.31
CA GLN A 101 3.86 -10.13 11.72
C GLN A 101 4.52 -8.86 11.21
N ARG A 102 4.29 -8.49 9.94
CA ARG A 102 4.82 -7.25 9.38
C ARG A 102 4.36 -6.01 10.17
N LEU A 103 3.13 -5.97 10.67
CA LEU A 103 2.67 -4.86 11.51
C LEU A 103 3.36 -4.87 12.89
N ILE A 104 3.56 -6.03 13.49
CA ILE A 104 4.28 -6.19 14.77
C ILE A 104 5.73 -5.73 14.62
N ASP A 105 6.43 -6.18 13.58
CA ASP A 105 7.82 -5.77 13.31
C ASP A 105 7.93 -4.25 13.17
N TRP A 106 6.92 -3.61 12.56
CA TRP A 106 6.87 -2.15 12.47
C TRP A 106 6.73 -1.50 13.86
N GLN A 107 5.82 -2.02 14.68
CA GLN A 107 5.54 -1.50 16.02
C GLN A 107 6.78 -1.63 16.90
N GLU A 108 7.41 -2.80 16.95
CA GLU A 108 8.62 -3.05 17.76
C GLU A 108 9.77 -2.13 17.36
N ALA A 109 9.98 -1.92 16.05
CA ALA A 109 11.02 -1.02 15.54
C ALA A 109 10.77 0.47 15.89
N HIS A 110 9.55 0.85 16.26
CA HIS A 110 9.16 2.25 16.51
C HIS A 110 8.61 2.51 17.92
N GLN A 111 8.52 1.49 18.79
CA GLN A 111 8.13 1.62 20.21
C GLN A 111 9.34 1.86 21.13
N ASN A 112 10.56 1.63 20.64
CA ASN A 112 11.80 1.86 21.40
C ASN A 112 12.46 3.22 21.14
N GLY A 113 11.68 4.24 20.72
CA GLY A 113 12.15 5.59 20.39
C GLY A 113 11.36 6.68 21.09
#